data_AF-A0A2D4GDI4-F1
#
_entry.id   AF-A0A2D4GDI4-F1
#
_cell.length_a   1.000
_cell.length_b   1.000
_cell.length_c   1.000
_cell.angle_alpha   90.00
_cell.angle_beta   90.00
_cell.angle_gamma   90.00
#
_symmetry.space_group_name_H-M   'P 1'
#
loop_
_entity.id
_entity.type
_entity.pdbx_description
1 polymer ?
#
loop_
_entity_poly.entity_id
_entity_poly.type
_entity_poly.pdbx_seq_one_letter_code
_entity_poly.pdbx_strand_id
1 'polypeptide(L)'
;PAEFAKLNECPLDPGGYFIVKGVEKVILIQEQLSKNRIIVEADRKGTVGASVTSSTHEKKSRTNITVKQGRFYLKHNTLSEDIPIAIIFKAMGVESDQEIVQMIGTEEHVMAAFGPSLE
;
A
#
# COMPACT_ATOMS: atom_id res chain seq x y z
N PRO A 1 -31.63 -35.93 -1.27
CA PRO A 1 -30.91 -37.17 -0.86
C PRO A 1 -30.91 -38.28 -1.93
N ALA A 2 -32.05 -38.58 -2.55
CA ALA A 2 -32.16 -39.67 -3.54
C ALA A 2 -31.30 -39.45 -4.82
N GLU A 3 -31.03 -38.21 -5.18
CA GLU A 3 -30.17 -37.86 -6.33
C GLU A 3 -28.68 -38.05 -6.01
N PHE A 4 -28.22 -37.69 -4.81
CA PHE A 4 -26.84 -37.92 -4.33
C PHE A 4 -26.46 -39.40 -4.33
N ALA A 5 -27.42 -40.27 -4.01
CA ALA A 5 -27.22 -41.71 -4.09
C ALA A 5 -26.91 -42.21 -5.52
N LYS A 6 -27.43 -41.54 -6.56
CA LYS A 6 -27.09 -41.87 -7.96
C LYS A 6 -25.68 -41.43 -8.35
N LEU A 7 -25.15 -40.44 -7.63
CA LEU A 7 -23.83 -39.83 -7.87
C LEU A 7 -22.74 -40.38 -6.93
N ASN A 8 -23.09 -41.29 -6.01
CA ASN A 8 -22.21 -41.80 -4.96
C ASN A 8 -21.61 -40.70 -4.07
N GLU A 9 -22.36 -39.61 -3.85
CA GLU A 9 -21.93 -38.50 -3.00
C GLU A 9 -22.69 -38.47 -1.67
N CYS A 10 -22.04 -37.94 -0.62
CA CYS A 10 -22.65 -37.78 0.69
C CYS A 10 -23.40 -36.43 0.78
N PRO A 11 -24.70 -36.39 1.14
CA PRO A 11 -25.42 -35.12 1.30
C PRO A 11 -24.89 -34.20 2.41
N LEU A 12 -24.03 -34.72 3.30
CA LEU A 12 -23.43 -33.98 4.41
C LEU A 12 -21.99 -33.55 4.13
N ASP A 13 -21.46 -33.84 2.93
CA ASP A 13 -20.14 -33.39 2.54
C ASP A 13 -20.10 -31.86 2.48
N PRO A 14 -19.18 -31.19 3.20
CA PRO A 14 -19.06 -29.73 3.15
C PRO A 14 -18.62 -29.20 1.77
N GLY A 15 -17.98 -30.03 0.94
CA GLY A 15 -17.39 -29.58 -0.32
C GLY A 15 -16.29 -28.53 -0.14
N GLY A 16 -16.07 -27.68 -1.15
CA GLY A 16 -15.09 -26.58 -1.09
C GLY A 16 -13.63 -26.99 -1.34
N TYR A 17 -13.41 -28.19 -1.86
CA TYR A 17 -12.11 -28.72 -2.26
C TYR A 17 -12.10 -29.12 -3.74
N PHE A 18 -10.91 -29.29 -4.29
CA PHE A 18 -10.67 -29.75 -5.65
C PHE A 18 -10.21 -31.21 -5.65
N ILE A 19 -10.60 -31.99 -6.65
CA ILE A 19 -10.02 -33.32 -6.90
C ILE A 19 -8.89 -33.15 -7.92
N VAL A 20 -7.64 -33.29 -7.47
CA VAL A 20 -6.45 -33.18 -8.33
C VAL A 20 -5.75 -34.54 -8.36
N LYS A 21 -5.85 -35.23 -9.50
CA LYS A 21 -5.28 -36.59 -9.71
C LYS A 21 -5.76 -37.61 -8.66
N GLY A 22 -7.05 -37.59 -8.33
CA GLY A 22 -7.65 -38.51 -7.35
C GLY A 22 -7.38 -38.16 -5.89
N VAL A 23 -6.79 -36.99 -5.61
CA VAL A 23 -6.56 -36.50 -4.25
C VAL A 23 -7.35 -35.21 -4.03
N GLU A 24 -8.09 -35.15 -2.94
CA GLU A 24 -8.83 -33.97 -2.51
C GLU A 24 -7.87 -32.90 -1.95
N LYS A 25 -7.99 -31.66 -2.44
CA LYS A 25 -7.13 -30.54 -2.09
C LYS A 25 -7.94 -29.28 -1.83
N VAL A 26 -7.74 -28.68 -0.66
CA VAL A 26 -8.34 -27.39 -0.29
C VAL A 26 -7.31 -26.28 -0.49
N ILE A 27 -7.74 -25.14 -1.06
CA ILE A 27 -6.94 -23.91 -1.03
C ILE A 27 -7.22 -23.20 0.29
N LEU A 28 -6.19 -23.07 1.14
CA LEU A 28 -6.32 -22.35 2.40
C LEU A 28 -6.49 -20.86 2.15
N ILE A 29 -7.43 -20.25 2.87
CA ILE A 29 -7.63 -18.80 2.89
C ILE A 29 -6.33 -18.15 3.40
N GLN A 30 -5.79 -17.23 2.59
CA GLN A 30 -4.59 -16.48 2.94
C GLN A 30 -4.99 -15.07 3.38
N GLU A 31 -4.53 -14.66 4.55
CA GLU A 31 -4.62 -13.27 4.96
C GLU A 31 -3.69 -12.42 4.10
N GLN A 32 -4.19 -11.28 3.61
CA GLN A 32 -3.41 -10.34 2.82
C GLN A 32 -3.57 -8.93 3.35
N LEU A 33 -2.50 -8.13 3.24
CA LEU A 33 -2.57 -6.71 3.52
C LEU A 33 -3.57 -6.02 2.59
N SER A 34 -4.38 -5.13 3.19
CA SER A 34 -5.28 -4.27 2.45
C SER A 34 -4.51 -3.43 1.43
N LYS A 35 -4.94 -3.52 0.16
CA LYS A 35 -4.44 -2.70 -0.96
C LYS A 35 -5.08 -1.32 -0.88
N ASN A 36 -4.43 -0.32 -1.48
CA ASN A 36 -4.96 1.06 -1.58
C ASN A 36 -5.26 1.70 -0.21
N ARG A 37 -4.57 1.27 0.85
CA ARG A 37 -4.64 1.84 2.19
C ARG A 37 -3.30 2.42 2.58
N ILE A 38 -3.31 3.65 3.10
CA ILE A 38 -2.11 4.28 3.66
C ILE A 38 -1.80 3.61 5.01
N ILE A 39 -0.58 3.12 5.15
CA ILE A 39 -0.04 2.52 6.37
C ILE A 39 1.03 3.47 6.89
N VAL A 40 0.86 3.93 8.12
CA VAL A 40 1.86 4.74 8.84
C VAL A 40 2.54 3.84 9.85
N GLU A 41 3.85 3.73 9.76
CA GLU A 41 4.66 2.87 10.62
C GLU A 41 5.97 3.58 11.02
N ALA A 42 6.50 3.22 12.19
CA ALA A 42 7.83 3.65 12.61
C ALA A 42 8.85 2.57 12.24
N ASP A 43 9.92 2.96 11.56
CA ASP A 43 11.06 2.08 11.31
C ASP A 43 11.78 1.76 12.65
N ARG A 44 12.65 0.75 12.64
CA ARG A 44 13.48 0.35 13.80
C ARG A 44 14.31 1.49 14.38
N LYS A 45 14.61 2.51 13.57
CA LYS A 45 15.33 3.73 13.99
C LYS A 45 14.42 4.77 14.64
N GLY A 46 13.13 4.50 14.80
CA GLY A 46 12.13 5.43 15.33
C GLY A 46 11.61 6.45 14.32
N THR A 47 12.12 6.44 13.08
CA THR A 47 11.65 7.33 12.02
C THR A 47 10.29 6.88 11.52
N VAL A 48 9.28 7.75 11.61
CA VAL A 48 7.95 7.50 11.06
C VAL A 48 7.97 7.66 9.55
N GLY A 49 7.40 6.68 8.85
CA GLY A 49 7.19 6.70 7.40
C GLY A 49 5.75 6.31 7.06
N ALA A 50 5.38 6.57 5.82
CA ALA A 50 4.09 6.14 5.29
C ALA A 50 4.31 5.31 4.02
N SER A 51 3.52 4.25 3.84
CA SER A 51 3.54 3.45 2.63
C SER A 51 2.14 3.17 2.13
N VAL A 52 2.02 3.05 0.81
CA VAL A 52 0.80 2.59 0.16
C VAL A 52 1.18 1.59 -0.92
N THR A 53 0.53 0.42 -0.88
CA THR A 53 0.59 -0.54 -1.99
C THR A 53 -0.65 -0.33 -2.85
N SER A 54 -0.47 0.43 -3.92
CA SER A 54 -1.51 0.75 -4.88
C SER A 54 -1.69 -0.42 -5.85
N SER A 55 -2.92 -0.87 -6.03
CA SER A 55 -3.27 -1.95 -6.95
C SER A 55 -4.49 -1.53 -7.75
N THR A 56 -4.28 -1.41 -9.06
CA THR A 56 -5.35 -1.36 -10.06
C THR A 56 -5.56 -2.77 -10.63
N HIS A 57 -6.48 -2.90 -11.59
CA HIS A 57 -6.70 -4.16 -12.30
C HIS A 57 -5.45 -4.61 -13.08
N GLU A 58 -4.67 -3.65 -13.59
CA GLU A 58 -3.54 -3.92 -14.49
C GLU A 58 -2.19 -3.91 -13.78
N LYS A 59 -2.03 -3.06 -12.76
CA LYS A 59 -0.72 -2.79 -12.18
C LYS A 59 -0.77 -2.68 -10.67
N LYS A 60 0.26 -3.23 -10.03
CA LYS A 60 0.55 -3.06 -8.62
C LYS A 60 1.84 -2.25 -8.48
N SER A 61 1.81 -1.20 -7.68
CA SER A 61 2.98 -0.40 -7.31
C SER A 61 3.03 -0.18 -5.81
N ARG A 62 4.21 0.22 -5.32
CA ARG A 62 4.40 0.59 -3.93
C ARG A 62 5.10 1.94 -3.89
N THR A 63 4.49 2.86 -3.15
CA THR A 63 5.02 4.20 -2.90
C THR A 63 5.26 4.34 -1.41
N ASN A 64 6.44 4.82 -1.05
CA ASN A 64 6.79 5.09 0.34
C ASN A 64 7.21 6.56 0.49
N ILE A 65 6.77 7.19 1.58
CA ILE A 65 7.26 8.47 2.05
C ILE A 65 8.17 8.20 3.25
N THR A 66 9.40 8.70 3.16
CA THR A 66 10.42 8.53 4.20
C THR A 66 10.98 9.87 4.63
N VAL A 67 11.32 10.00 5.90
CA VAL A 67 11.97 11.18 6.45
C VAL A 67 13.45 10.88 6.64
N LYS A 68 14.32 11.69 6.03
CA LYS A 68 15.78 11.60 6.20
C LYS A 68 16.28 12.96 6.62
N GLN A 69 16.91 13.06 7.80
CA GLN A 69 17.47 14.32 8.32
C GLN A 69 16.46 15.48 8.32
N GLY A 70 15.20 15.21 8.66
CA GLY A 70 14.12 16.22 8.67
C GLY A 70 13.54 16.57 7.30
N ARG A 71 13.97 15.89 6.22
CA ARG A 71 13.47 16.09 4.85
C ARG A 71 12.62 14.93 4.36
N PHE A 72 11.53 15.23 3.66
CA PHE A 72 10.62 14.24 3.11
C PHE A 72 11.02 13.82 1.70
N TYR A 73 11.11 12.51 1.49
CA TYR A 73 11.43 11.89 0.20
C TYR A 73 10.36 10.88 -0.22
N LEU A 74 10.05 10.88 -1.51
CA LEU A 74 9.24 9.87 -2.17
C LEU A 74 10.15 8.79 -2.75
N LYS A 75 9.89 7.55 -2.36
CA LYS A 75 10.46 6.35 -2.93
C LYS A 75 9.39 5.61 -3.72
N HIS A 76 9.66 5.33 -4.98
CA HIS A 76 8.76 4.57 -5.85
C HIS A 76 9.53 3.46 -6.55
N ASN A 77 8.88 2.33 -6.81
CA ASN A 77 9.52 1.16 -7.41
C ASN A 77 10.04 1.37 -8.85
N THR A 78 9.61 2.44 -9.53
CA THR A 78 10.10 2.79 -10.88
C THR A 78 11.18 3.86 -10.88
N LEU A 79 11.48 4.47 -9.73
CA LEU A 79 12.49 5.51 -9.61
C LEU A 79 13.79 4.88 -9.09
N SER A 80 14.92 5.29 -9.67
CA SER A 80 16.24 4.80 -9.26
C SER A 80 16.67 5.36 -7.91
N GLU A 81 16.25 6.59 -7.61
CA GLU A 81 16.62 7.32 -6.40
C GLU A 81 15.39 7.90 -5.72
N ASP A 82 15.53 8.18 -4.43
CA ASP A 82 14.46 8.80 -3.64
C ASP A 82 14.42 10.31 -3.95
N ILE A 83 13.26 10.80 -4.36
CA ILE A 83 13.11 12.19 -4.83
C ILE A 83 12.53 13.07 -3.70
N PRO A 84 13.10 14.25 -3.43
CA PRO A 84 12.51 15.22 -2.50
C PRO A 84 11.03 15.52 -2.83
N ILE A 85 10.18 15.55 -1.82
CA ILE A 85 8.73 15.64 -2.03
C ILE A 85 8.31 16.97 -2.70
N ALA A 86 9.02 18.06 -2.42
CA ALA A 86 8.75 19.36 -3.03
C ALA A 86 8.94 19.32 -4.57
N ILE A 87 9.94 18.57 -5.06
CA ILE A 87 10.16 18.38 -6.50
C ILE A 87 9.00 17.61 -7.13
N ILE A 88 8.48 16.60 -6.43
CA ILE A 88 7.31 15.84 -6.90
C ILE A 88 6.07 16.75 -7.01
N PHE A 89 5.81 17.60 -6.02
CA PHE A 89 4.69 18.56 -6.09
C PHE A 89 4.82 19.49 -7.31
N LYS A 90 6.01 20.06 -7.53
CA LYS A 90 6.29 20.92 -8.69
C LYS A 90 6.11 20.16 -10.01
N ALA A 91 6.57 18.91 -10.09
CA ALA A 91 6.38 18.06 -11.26
C ALA A 91 4.91 17.69 -11.52
N MET A 92 4.06 17.70 -10.49
CA MET A 92 2.62 17.49 -10.59
C MET A 92 1.84 18.77 -10.91
N GLY A 93 2.51 19.92 -11.05
CA GLY A 93 1.92 21.20 -11.42
C GLY A 93 1.65 22.17 -10.26
N VAL A 94 2.03 21.81 -9.03
CA VAL A 94 1.94 22.73 -7.88
C VAL A 94 3.29 23.42 -7.71
N GLU A 95 3.44 24.56 -8.39
CA GLU A 95 4.72 25.27 -8.48
C GLU A 95 4.99 26.19 -7.28
N SER A 96 3.92 26.70 -6.65
CA SER A 96 4.02 27.64 -5.53
C SER A 96 4.31 26.91 -4.23
N ASP A 97 5.46 27.22 -3.61
CA ASP A 97 5.82 26.65 -2.30
C ASP A 97 4.78 26.99 -1.22
N GLN A 98 4.13 28.16 -1.33
CA GLN A 98 3.02 28.54 -0.44
C GLN A 98 1.83 27.58 -0.57
N GLU A 99 1.47 27.19 -1.80
CA GLU A 99 0.37 26.26 -2.07
C GLU A 99 0.71 24.85 -1.55
N ILE A 100 1.97 24.42 -1.74
CA ILE A 100 2.47 23.14 -1.19
C ILE A 100 2.27 23.12 0.34
N VAL A 101 2.73 24.15 1.05
CA VAL A 101 2.61 24.19 2.53
C VAL A 101 1.14 24.17 2.94
N GLN A 102 0.28 24.96 2.29
CA GLN A 102 -1.15 25.02 2.61
C GLN A 102 -1.87 23.69 2.42
N MET A 103 -1.46 22.87 1.44
CA MET A 103 -2.00 21.51 1.26
C MET A 103 -1.57 20.54 2.37
N ILE A 104 -0.37 20.73 2.93
CA ILE A 104 0.17 19.85 3.98
C ILE A 104 -0.43 20.20 5.34
N GLY A 105 -0.50 21.49 5.68
CA GLY A 105 -1.06 21.98 6.94
C GLY A 105 -0.61 23.41 7.25
N THR A 106 -1.43 24.15 7.99
CA THR A 106 -1.19 25.57 8.32
C THR A 106 -0.78 25.78 9.77
N GLU A 107 -0.73 24.71 10.56
CA GLU A 107 -0.27 24.74 11.94
C GLU A 107 1.24 24.94 12.02
N GLU A 108 1.69 25.77 12.97
CA GLU A 108 3.11 26.16 13.11
C GLU A 108 4.06 24.96 13.19
N HIS A 109 3.69 23.94 13.97
CA HIS A 109 4.51 22.73 14.13
C HIS A 109 4.60 21.88 12.84
N VAL A 110 3.54 21.86 12.02
CA VAL A 110 3.52 21.14 10.74
C VAL A 110 4.38 21.88 9.71
N MET A 111 4.23 23.20 9.62
CA MET A 111 5.04 24.03 8.73
C MET A 111 6.52 23.97 9.11
N ALA A 112 6.85 24.03 10.40
CA ALA A 112 8.23 23.92 10.88
C ALA A 112 8.85 22.54 10.56
N ALA A 113 8.07 21.47 10.66
CA ALA A 113 8.53 20.12 10.32
C ALA A 113 8.74 19.93 8.81
N PHE A 114 7.92 20.58 7.97
CA PHE A 114 8.00 20.46 6.51
C PHE A 114 9.02 21.43 5.88
N GLY A 115 9.26 22.58 6.50
CA GLY A 115 10.14 23.65 6.01
C GLY A 115 11.48 23.18 5.41
N PRO A 116 12.25 22.30 6.06
CA PRO A 116 13.52 21.80 5.53
C PRO A 116 13.44 21.09 4.17
N SER A 117 12.24 20.68 3.74
CA SER A 117 12.00 19.99 2.47
C SER A 117 11.72 20.92 1.29
N LEU A 118 11.52 22.21 1.53
CA LEU A 118 11.31 23.24 0.49
C LEU A 118 12.63 23.87 0.02
N GLU A 119 13.69 23.75 0.82
CA GLU A 119 15.06 24.17 0.50
C GLU A 119 15.82 23.10 -0.29
#